data_AF-A0A0G0N814-F1
#
_entry.id   AF-A0A0G0N814-F1
#
_cell.length_a   1.000
_cell.length_b   1.000
_cell.length_c   1.000
_cell.angle_alpha   90.00
_cell.angle_beta   90.00
_cell.angle_gamma   90.00
#
_symmetry.space_group_name_H-M   'P 1'
#
loop_
_entity.id
_entity.type
_entity.pdbx_description
1 polymer ?
#
loop_
_entity_poly.entity_id
_entity_poly.type
_entity_poly.pdbx_seq_one_letter_code
_entity_poly.pdbx_strand_id
1 'polypeptide(L)'
;MLCNVKKIQALCLVAVLGLGMACVDEPEERQEPPVVVETSTQEPTTPNPPNGPTQNDNDGDGITESGGDCNDRDPEINVFALEVCDGVDNNCDGNVDDDTAQNQSVWYLDADEDGFGDPETSVVACAAPDGYVQDGTDCNDASAAANPDQTEQSSASLVDGIDNDCDGIIDDGTFDSDGDGFAPTGMYSDCNDEDPLVHPGAAERCNGEDEDCDGEADEDAIDPATWYQDADRDSYGSNITAAACSAPSGYVAVSGDCDDSKSNIYPGAKEICNGLDEDCNGQIDDGAKNTYYLDGDKDGYGSNSSTVQGCTTSFGYVAAGGDCDDNNATIHPSASEVCNAVDEDCDGELDEDVESLFYLDTDGDGYGVSSGTIYACTVPTGYASKGGDCDDTEETVYPGAPELCDGLDNGCDGSVDEGVKTTFYRDADGDGYGNVSSTTSACSDCNDSSASVKPSASETCNGVDDNCNGTTDEGVKNTYYADADSDGYGNVSNTTSACSVPSGYVVDKTLQ
;
A
#
# COMPACT_ATOMS: atom_id res chain seq x y z
N MET A 1 27.01 11.45 35.66
CA MET A 1 26.85 11.13 37.10
C MET A 1 25.56 10.33 37.25
N LEU A 2 25.50 9.39 38.22
CA LEU A 2 24.43 8.39 38.39
C LEU A 2 24.37 7.30 37.29
N CYS A 3 24.51 6.05 37.73
CA CYS A 3 24.24 4.83 36.98
C CYS A 3 22.95 4.22 37.55
N ASN A 4 22.14 3.51 36.74
CA ASN A 4 21.27 2.47 37.29
C ASN A 4 20.86 1.40 36.26
N VAL A 5 21.55 0.26 36.37
CA VAL A 5 21.17 -1.12 36.02
C VAL A 5 19.69 -1.36 35.68
N LYS A 6 19.43 -2.07 34.56
CA LYS A 6 18.24 -2.92 34.37
C LYS A 6 18.65 -4.39 34.20
N LYS A 7 17.72 -5.30 34.50
CA LYS A 7 18.00 -6.73 34.66
C LYS A 7 17.67 -7.56 33.42
N ILE A 8 18.49 -8.59 33.23
CA ILE A 8 18.22 -9.78 32.42
C ILE A 8 16.86 -10.41 32.78
N GLN A 9 16.10 -10.82 31.76
CA GLN A 9 15.16 -11.93 31.87
C GLN A 9 15.60 -13.02 30.89
N ALA A 10 15.87 -14.22 31.40
CA ALA A 10 16.08 -15.40 30.56
C ALA A 10 14.72 -16.03 30.24
N LEU A 11 14.52 -16.41 28.98
CA LEU A 11 13.49 -17.36 28.55
C LEU A 11 14.18 -18.63 28.06
N CYS A 12 13.64 -19.80 28.39
CA CYS A 12 14.25 -21.08 28.06
C CYS A 12 13.21 -21.98 27.41
N LEU A 13 13.48 -22.45 26.17
CA LEU A 13 12.69 -23.52 25.56
C LEU A 13 13.48 -24.33 24.51
N VAL A 14 13.96 -25.49 24.95
CA VAL A 14 13.98 -26.78 24.22
C VAL A 14 14.53 -26.81 22.78
N ALA A 15 15.69 -27.44 22.64
CA ALA A 15 15.88 -28.53 21.65
C ALA A 15 16.71 -29.65 22.30
N VAL A 16 16.51 -30.90 21.86
CA VAL A 16 17.22 -32.10 22.34
C VAL A 16 17.55 -32.97 21.12
N LEU A 17 18.73 -33.61 21.15
CA LEU A 17 19.34 -34.60 20.24
C LEU A 17 20.70 -34.06 19.72
N GLY A 18 21.83 -34.78 19.81
CA GLY A 18 22.08 -36.03 20.56
C GLY A 18 23.02 -37.02 19.87
N LEU A 19 24.33 -36.77 19.97
CA LEU A 19 25.50 -37.63 19.66
C LEU A 19 26.69 -36.97 20.40
N GLY A 20 27.78 -37.65 20.79
CA GLY A 20 28.13 -39.07 20.73
C GLY A 20 29.64 -39.22 21.03
N MET A 21 30.05 -40.27 21.75
CA MET A 21 31.44 -40.49 22.25
C MET A 21 31.94 -39.42 23.25
N ALA A 22 33.09 -39.59 23.92
CA ALA A 22 33.55 -40.64 24.84
C ALA A 22 35.05 -40.37 25.10
N CYS A 23 35.44 -40.22 26.37
CA CYS A 23 36.84 -40.12 26.79
C CYS A 23 37.05 -41.02 28.02
N VAL A 24 38.31 -41.41 28.25
CA VAL A 24 38.74 -42.29 29.36
C VAL A 24 39.94 -41.61 30.01
N ASP A 25 39.94 -41.53 31.34
CA ASP A 25 40.97 -40.83 32.11
C ASP A 25 42.24 -41.66 32.38
N GLU A 26 43.28 -40.97 32.89
CA GLU A 26 44.58 -41.47 33.39
C GLU A 26 45.64 -41.88 32.34
N PRO A 27 46.96 -41.79 32.65
CA PRO A 27 47.57 -41.59 33.98
C PRO A 27 48.54 -40.41 34.14
N GLU A 28 49.02 -40.22 35.38
CA GLU A 28 49.97 -39.19 35.80
C GLU A 28 51.43 -39.40 35.33
N GLU A 29 52.18 -38.29 35.35
CA GLU A 29 53.59 -38.13 34.95
C GLU A 29 54.58 -38.89 35.85
N ARG A 30 55.75 -39.28 35.31
CA ARG A 30 56.81 -39.99 36.05
C ARG A 30 58.18 -39.38 35.80
N GLN A 31 58.79 -38.80 36.84
CA GLN A 31 60.13 -38.18 36.80
C GLN A 31 61.19 -39.10 37.41
N GLU A 32 62.31 -39.32 36.71
CA GLU A 32 63.65 -39.63 37.25
C GLU A 32 64.73 -39.53 36.12
N PRO A 33 66.06 -39.46 36.39
CA PRO A 33 66.74 -38.17 36.33
C PRO A 33 68.04 -38.10 35.47
N PRO A 34 68.60 -36.90 35.26
CA PRO A 34 69.93 -36.71 34.67
C PRO A 34 71.09 -36.65 35.70
N VAL A 35 72.32 -36.66 35.19
CA VAL A 35 73.63 -36.68 35.90
C VAL A 35 74.45 -35.45 35.41
N VAL A 36 75.69 -35.06 35.73
CA VAL A 36 76.94 -35.64 36.32
C VAL A 36 77.68 -34.51 37.12
N VAL A 37 78.97 -34.71 37.46
CA VAL A 37 80.05 -33.71 37.69
C VAL A 37 80.37 -33.24 39.14
N GLU A 38 81.41 -33.88 39.71
CA GLU A 38 82.47 -33.35 40.64
C GLU A 38 82.10 -32.82 42.05
N THR A 39 82.99 -32.81 43.08
CA THR A 39 84.46 -32.57 43.09
C THR A 39 85.29 -33.38 44.10
N SER A 40 86.51 -33.76 43.68
CA SER A 40 87.80 -33.91 44.39
C SER A 40 87.88 -33.91 45.94
N THR A 41 88.59 -34.91 46.54
CA THR A 41 89.90 -34.69 47.23
C THR A 41 90.59 -35.95 47.83
N GLN A 42 91.93 -35.89 47.88
CA GLN A 42 92.90 -36.58 48.80
C GLN A 42 93.35 -38.06 48.62
N GLU A 43 94.60 -38.18 48.18
CA GLU A 43 95.65 -39.19 48.47
C GLU A 43 96.14 -39.20 49.96
N PRO A 44 97.13 -40.03 50.39
CA PRO A 44 97.46 -41.43 50.05
C PRO A 44 97.92 -42.30 51.27
N THR A 45 98.06 -43.64 51.10
CA THR A 45 98.99 -44.48 51.91
C THR A 45 99.60 -45.63 51.10
N THR A 46 100.89 -45.92 51.31
CA THR A 46 101.74 -46.91 50.60
C THR A 46 102.26 -47.99 51.59
N PRO A 47 103.20 -48.94 51.30
CA PRO A 47 103.90 -49.31 50.04
C PRO A 47 104.13 -50.83 49.77
N ASN A 48 104.78 -51.11 48.63
CA ASN A 48 105.84 -52.12 48.33
C ASN A 48 105.58 -53.37 47.43
N PRO A 49 106.60 -53.83 46.64
CA PRO A 49 106.47 -54.82 45.54
C PRO A 49 107.53 -55.96 45.66
N PRO A 50 108.09 -56.55 44.56
CA PRO A 50 107.54 -57.17 43.33
C PRO A 50 107.86 -58.70 43.27
N ASN A 51 107.48 -59.45 42.21
CA ASN A 51 108.27 -60.58 41.65
C ASN A 51 107.63 -61.31 40.44
N GLY A 52 108.35 -61.39 39.31
CA GLY A 52 108.33 -62.52 38.35
C GLY A 52 107.15 -62.66 37.37
N PRO A 53 107.38 -63.14 36.13
CA PRO A 53 106.31 -63.42 35.17
C PRO A 53 105.75 -64.84 35.31
N THR A 54 104.43 -64.96 35.26
CA THR A 54 103.69 -66.19 34.96
C THR A 54 102.59 -65.85 33.96
N GLN A 55 102.38 -66.71 32.97
CA GLN A 55 101.22 -66.60 32.06
C GLN A 55 99.99 -66.94 32.89
N ASN A 56 99.17 -65.94 33.17
CA ASN A 56 97.95 -66.06 33.95
C ASN A 56 96.80 -65.66 33.04
N ASP A 57 95.69 -66.39 33.17
CA ASP A 57 94.34 -65.91 32.95
C ASP A 57 94.02 -65.03 34.18
N ASN A 58 93.96 -63.70 34.02
CA ASN A 58 93.87 -62.75 35.15
C ASN A 58 92.45 -62.25 35.46
N ASP A 59 91.50 -62.33 34.52
CA ASP A 59 90.08 -62.03 34.75
C ASP A 59 89.21 -63.28 34.97
N GLY A 60 89.57 -64.43 34.39
CA GLY A 60 88.93 -65.72 34.59
C GLY A 60 88.10 -66.23 33.40
N ASP A 61 88.23 -65.67 32.20
CA ASP A 61 87.47 -66.11 31.00
C ASP A 61 87.94 -67.50 30.47
N GLY A 62 89.19 -67.88 30.74
CA GLY A 62 89.82 -69.14 30.32
C GLY A 62 90.72 -69.07 29.08
N ILE A 63 90.91 -67.88 28.52
CA ILE A 63 91.88 -67.51 27.48
C ILE A 63 93.12 -66.91 28.19
N THR A 64 94.07 -66.33 27.46
CA THR A 64 95.29 -65.65 27.96
C THR A 64 95.90 -64.78 26.85
N GLU A 65 96.82 -63.87 27.18
CA GLU A 65 97.67 -63.08 26.25
C GLU A 65 98.30 -63.92 25.11
N SER A 66 98.54 -65.22 25.33
CA SER A 66 99.12 -66.14 24.33
C SER A 66 98.10 -67.08 23.67
N GLY A 67 96.86 -67.09 24.16
CA GLY A 67 95.71 -67.73 23.52
C GLY A 67 95.01 -66.82 22.50
N GLY A 68 95.21 -65.50 22.60
CA GLY A 68 94.69 -64.49 21.68
C GLY A 68 93.93 -63.36 22.36
N ASP A 69 93.63 -63.44 23.66
CA ASP A 69 93.02 -62.32 24.37
C ASP A 69 93.95 -61.09 24.32
N CYS A 70 93.33 -59.93 24.17
CA CYS A 70 93.98 -58.64 23.99
C CYS A 70 93.82 -57.69 25.19
N ASN A 71 93.08 -58.09 26.22
CA ASN A 71 92.91 -57.34 27.48
C ASN A 71 92.64 -58.25 28.70
N ASP A 72 93.65 -59.05 29.06
CA ASP A 72 93.81 -59.95 30.23
C ASP A 72 93.61 -59.25 31.61
N ARG A 73 92.41 -58.69 31.79
CA ARG A 73 91.80 -57.93 32.89
C ARG A 73 90.27 -57.77 32.72
N ASP A 74 89.73 -58.03 31.55
CA ASP A 74 88.34 -57.79 31.19
C ASP A 74 87.76 -58.99 30.41
N PRO A 75 86.92 -59.83 31.04
CA PRO A 75 86.51 -61.12 30.49
C PRO A 75 85.51 -61.01 29.34
N GLU A 76 85.15 -59.77 28.95
CA GLU A 76 84.30 -59.47 27.79
C GLU A 76 85.12 -59.16 26.52
N ILE A 77 86.47 -59.14 26.59
CA ILE A 77 87.38 -58.83 25.48
C ILE A 77 88.33 -60.01 25.18
N ASN A 78 87.98 -60.87 24.21
CA ASN A 78 88.77 -62.03 23.79
C ASN A 78 88.35 -62.58 22.40
N VAL A 79 89.15 -63.50 21.83
CA VAL A 79 88.94 -64.14 20.50
C VAL A 79 87.66 -64.97 20.30
N PHE A 80 86.77 -65.03 21.30
CA PHE A 80 85.44 -65.62 21.21
C PHE A 80 84.32 -64.69 21.73
N ALA A 81 84.65 -63.44 22.08
CA ALA A 81 83.67 -62.41 22.36
C ALA A 81 82.87 -62.05 21.09
N LEU A 82 81.82 -61.27 21.29
CA LEU A 82 81.05 -60.65 20.21
C LEU A 82 81.44 -59.18 20.19
N GLU A 83 81.74 -58.63 19.02
CA GLU A 83 82.00 -57.21 18.85
C GLU A 83 80.75 -56.39 19.20
N VAL A 84 80.94 -55.24 19.82
CA VAL A 84 79.89 -54.31 20.26
C VAL A 84 80.36 -52.89 19.93
N CYS A 85 79.45 -52.03 19.51
CA CYS A 85 79.75 -50.62 19.22
C CYS A 85 80.13 -49.82 20.49
N ASP A 86 81.36 -49.95 20.98
CA ASP A 86 81.87 -49.27 22.17
C ASP A 86 83.26 -48.60 22.01
N GLY A 87 83.92 -48.79 20.85
CA GLY A 87 85.25 -48.24 20.58
C GLY A 87 86.42 -49.14 21.01
N VAL A 88 86.16 -50.41 21.36
CA VAL A 88 87.16 -51.43 21.69
C VAL A 88 86.99 -52.65 20.77
N ASP A 89 88.12 -53.16 20.27
CA ASP A 89 88.24 -54.47 19.60
C ASP A 89 87.92 -55.57 20.64
N ASN A 90 86.64 -55.86 20.86
CA ASN A 90 86.20 -56.84 21.86
C ASN A 90 86.56 -58.26 21.39
N ASN A 91 86.44 -58.52 20.08
CA ASN A 91 86.68 -59.84 19.50
C ASN A 91 88.17 -60.17 19.27
N CYS A 92 89.07 -59.21 19.48
CA CYS A 92 90.53 -59.31 19.33
C CYS A 92 91.03 -59.75 17.93
N ASP A 93 90.28 -59.51 16.84
CA ASP A 93 90.72 -59.82 15.47
C ASP A 93 91.57 -58.72 14.81
N GLY A 94 91.58 -57.51 15.41
CA GLY A 94 92.35 -56.35 14.95
C GLY A 94 91.52 -55.27 14.25
N ASN A 95 90.20 -55.43 14.13
CA ASN A 95 89.25 -54.40 13.72
C ASN A 95 88.43 -53.96 14.94
N VAL A 96 88.25 -52.65 15.13
CA VAL A 96 87.37 -52.07 16.15
C VAL A 96 86.04 -51.71 15.51
N ASP A 97 84.91 -52.01 16.17
CA ASP A 97 83.55 -51.60 15.77
C ASP A 97 83.18 -52.03 14.32
N ASP A 98 83.46 -53.29 13.94
CA ASP A 98 83.34 -53.77 12.55
C ASP A 98 81.90 -54.13 12.09
N ASP A 99 81.72 -54.65 10.87
CA ASP A 99 80.39 -54.96 10.32
C ASP A 99 79.68 -56.14 11.01
N THR A 100 80.38 -56.85 11.92
CA THR A 100 79.81 -57.89 12.80
C THR A 100 79.35 -57.36 14.16
N ALA A 101 79.65 -56.11 14.49
CA ALA A 101 79.37 -55.51 15.80
C ALA A 101 77.88 -55.42 16.16
N GLN A 102 77.58 -55.56 17.45
CA GLN A 102 76.23 -55.50 17.99
C GLN A 102 75.86 -54.10 18.48
N ASN A 103 74.55 -53.82 18.44
CA ASN A 103 73.95 -52.52 18.76
C ASN A 103 74.35 -51.37 17.81
N GLN A 104 74.74 -51.70 16.56
CA GLN A 104 74.84 -50.74 15.46
C GLN A 104 73.54 -49.93 15.33
N SER A 105 73.65 -48.62 15.13
CA SER A 105 72.50 -47.73 14.90
C SER A 105 72.13 -47.68 13.42
N VAL A 106 70.85 -47.38 13.15
CA VAL A 106 70.44 -46.95 11.81
C VAL A 106 70.83 -45.48 11.65
N TRP A 107 71.39 -45.14 10.49
CA TRP A 107 71.71 -43.79 10.07
C TRP A 107 71.07 -43.53 8.70
N TYR A 108 70.45 -42.38 8.54
CA TYR A 108 69.74 -41.95 7.34
C TYR A 108 70.64 -41.00 6.53
N LEU A 109 70.57 -41.05 5.20
CA LEU A 109 71.35 -40.15 4.35
C LEU A 109 70.88 -38.71 4.58
N ASP A 110 71.84 -37.80 4.77
CA ASP A 110 71.65 -36.34 4.83
C ASP A 110 72.42 -35.76 3.65
N ALA A 111 71.71 -35.51 2.54
CA ALA A 111 72.29 -35.17 1.23
C ALA A 111 72.28 -33.67 0.92
N ASP A 112 71.61 -32.84 1.74
CA ASP A 112 71.61 -31.38 1.63
C ASP A 112 72.19 -30.62 2.85
N GLU A 113 72.61 -31.35 3.89
CA GLU A 113 73.32 -30.89 5.09
C GLU A 113 72.45 -30.10 6.11
N ASP A 114 71.17 -30.44 6.26
CA ASP A 114 70.23 -29.76 7.19
C ASP A 114 70.12 -30.39 8.59
N GLY A 115 70.37 -31.71 8.72
CA GLY A 115 70.33 -32.45 9.98
C GLY A 115 69.23 -33.52 10.11
N PHE A 116 68.27 -33.55 9.19
CA PHE A 116 67.33 -34.66 8.96
C PHE A 116 67.84 -35.53 7.80
N GLY A 117 67.14 -36.63 7.46
CA GLY A 117 67.58 -37.51 6.38
C GLY A 117 66.54 -38.54 5.90
N ASP A 118 66.74 -39.07 4.70
CA ASP A 118 65.76 -39.88 3.95
C ASP A 118 65.42 -41.21 4.66
N PRO A 119 64.17 -41.41 5.13
CA PRO A 119 63.72 -42.67 5.75
C PRO A 119 63.89 -43.91 4.85
N GLU A 120 63.84 -43.76 3.52
CA GLU A 120 64.00 -44.85 2.55
C GLU A 120 65.48 -45.14 2.22
N THR A 121 66.41 -44.21 2.48
CA THR A 121 67.86 -44.36 2.22
C THR A 121 68.67 -44.37 3.52
N SER A 122 68.74 -45.54 4.15
CA SER A 122 69.48 -45.76 5.40
C SER A 122 70.57 -46.84 5.32
N VAL A 123 71.53 -46.73 6.24
CA VAL A 123 72.62 -47.69 6.49
C VAL A 123 72.68 -48.04 7.98
N VAL A 124 73.39 -49.11 8.33
CA VAL A 124 73.52 -49.59 9.72
C VAL A 124 75.00 -49.61 10.09
N ALA A 125 75.38 -48.89 11.15
CA ALA A 125 76.77 -48.69 11.55
C ALA A 125 76.92 -48.30 13.04
N CYS A 126 78.09 -48.56 13.64
CA CYS A 126 78.38 -48.18 15.03
C CYS A 126 78.47 -46.66 15.24
N ALA A 127 78.95 -45.92 14.25
CA ALA A 127 79.04 -44.46 14.26
C ALA A 127 78.52 -43.89 12.92
N ALA A 128 78.10 -42.63 12.94
CA ALA A 128 77.62 -41.91 11.76
C ALA A 128 78.65 -41.96 10.62
N PRO A 129 78.31 -42.50 9.44
CA PRO A 129 79.10 -42.33 8.23
C PRO A 129 79.10 -40.85 7.78
N ASP A 130 80.13 -40.45 7.01
CA ASP A 130 80.17 -39.10 6.41
C ASP A 130 78.92 -38.85 5.54
N GLY A 131 78.11 -37.84 5.88
CA GLY A 131 76.86 -37.50 5.18
C GLY A 131 75.62 -38.29 5.63
N TYR A 132 75.58 -38.74 6.89
CA TYR A 132 74.43 -39.45 7.46
C TYR A 132 74.11 -38.99 8.89
N VAL A 133 72.83 -38.94 9.23
CA VAL A 133 72.29 -38.48 10.54
C VAL A 133 71.43 -39.55 11.22
N GLN A 134 71.01 -39.28 12.46
CA GLN A 134 70.21 -40.23 13.25
C GLN A 134 68.69 -40.02 13.12
N ASP A 135 68.25 -38.81 12.78
CA ASP A 135 66.84 -38.57 12.50
C ASP A 135 66.50 -38.97 11.06
N GLY A 136 65.31 -39.56 10.87
CA GLY A 136 64.89 -40.20 9.61
C GLY A 136 63.49 -39.74 9.22
N THR A 137 63.25 -38.44 9.35
CA THR A 137 61.93 -37.80 9.23
C THR A 137 61.86 -36.74 8.14
N ASP A 138 62.91 -36.63 7.32
CA ASP A 138 62.91 -35.83 6.10
C ASP A 138 61.96 -36.44 5.05
N CYS A 139 61.22 -35.61 4.33
CA CYS A 139 60.34 -36.01 3.24
C CYS A 139 60.90 -35.68 1.83
N ASN A 140 62.02 -34.95 1.75
CA ASN A 140 62.66 -34.49 0.52
C ASN A 140 64.17 -34.13 0.72
N ASP A 141 65.00 -35.16 0.96
CA ASP A 141 66.50 -35.21 1.08
C ASP A 141 67.28 -34.70 -0.17
N ALA A 142 66.90 -33.52 -0.63
CA ALA A 142 67.46 -32.75 -1.73
C ALA A 142 67.11 -31.24 -1.60
N SER A 143 66.54 -30.84 -0.46
CA SER A 143 65.96 -29.54 -0.16
C SER A 143 65.87 -29.30 1.36
N ALA A 144 66.93 -28.71 1.93
CA ALA A 144 67.09 -28.20 3.31
C ALA A 144 66.04 -27.15 3.81
N ALA A 145 64.90 -27.08 3.13
CA ALA A 145 63.72 -26.27 3.43
C ALA A 145 62.45 -27.12 3.56
N ALA A 146 62.56 -28.45 3.52
CA ALA A 146 61.45 -29.42 3.52
C ALA A 146 61.66 -30.50 4.61
N ASN A 147 61.55 -30.10 5.88
CA ASN A 147 61.82 -30.97 7.04
C ASN A 147 60.90 -30.63 8.24
N PRO A 148 60.73 -31.52 9.25
CA PRO A 148 59.76 -31.33 10.34
C PRO A 148 59.96 -30.14 11.30
N ASP A 149 61.09 -29.44 11.25
CA ASP A 149 61.37 -28.22 12.05
C ASP A 149 61.10 -26.92 11.25
N GLN A 150 60.67 -27.04 9.98
CA GLN A 150 60.21 -25.92 9.14
C GLN A 150 58.75 -25.54 9.44
N THR A 151 58.20 -24.65 8.62
CA THR A 151 56.77 -24.30 8.59
C THR A 151 56.37 -23.93 7.16
N GLU A 152 55.21 -24.39 6.70
CA GLU A 152 54.70 -24.01 5.37
C GLU A 152 54.65 -22.49 5.11
N GLN A 153 55.04 -22.07 3.91
CA GLN A 153 55.30 -20.65 3.62
C GLN A 153 54.07 -19.92 3.12
N SER A 154 53.47 -19.12 4.02
CA SER A 154 52.17 -18.43 3.94
C SER A 154 51.99 -17.35 2.85
N SER A 155 52.59 -17.47 1.67
CA SER A 155 52.48 -16.48 0.60
C SER A 155 52.17 -17.11 -0.76
N ALA A 156 51.21 -16.54 -1.49
CA ALA A 156 50.75 -17.04 -2.79
C ALA A 156 51.83 -17.07 -3.90
N SER A 157 53.03 -16.54 -3.66
CA SER A 157 54.18 -16.63 -4.58
C SER A 157 55.02 -17.91 -4.40
N LEU A 158 54.76 -18.72 -3.36
CA LEU A 158 55.61 -19.83 -2.92
C LEU A 158 54.86 -21.17 -2.79
N VAL A 159 53.63 -21.25 -3.32
CA VAL A 159 52.91 -22.52 -3.58
C VAL A 159 53.66 -23.29 -4.66
N ASP A 160 54.66 -24.08 -4.25
CA ASP A 160 55.54 -24.83 -5.15
C ASP A 160 55.22 -26.33 -5.23
N GLY A 161 54.30 -26.81 -4.39
CA GLY A 161 53.81 -28.18 -4.38
C GLY A 161 54.74 -29.16 -3.65
N ILE A 162 55.60 -28.66 -2.77
CA ILE A 162 56.39 -29.43 -1.80
C ILE A 162 55.60 -29.47 -0.47
N ASP A 163 55.80 -30.54 0.30
CA ASP A 163 55.36 -30.67 1.69
C ASP A 163 56.54 -30.18 2.55
N ASN A 164 56.50 -28.94 3.05
CA ASN A 164 57.69 -28.28 3.58
C ASN A 164 57.94 -28.55 5.08
N ASP A 165 56.92 -28.90 5.85
CA ASP A 165 57.05 -29.34 7.26
C ASP A 165 56.76 -30.84 7.47
N CYS A 166 56.67 -31.61 6.37
CA CYS A 166 56.56 -33.07 6.33
C CYS A 166 55.37 -33.65 7.13
N ASP A 167 54.30 -32.87 7.32
CA ASP A 167 53.07 -33.26 8.03
C ASP A 167 52.20 -34.22 7.18
N GLY A 168 52.37 -34.21 5.86
CA GLY A 168 51.60 -34.99 4.89
C GLY A 168 50.59 -34.17 4.08
N ILE A 169 50.50 -32.85 4.28
CA ILE A 169 49.59 -31.93 3.59
C ILE A 169 50.37 -30.82 2.88
N ILE A 170 50.73 -31.08 1.62
CA ILE A 170 51.32 -30.11 0.69
C ILE A 170 50.56 -28.78 0.68
N ASP A 171 51.29 -27.67 0.87
CA ASP A 171 50.80 -26.28 0.80
C ASP A 171 49.69 -25.89 1.84
N ASP A 172 49.57 -26.49 3.04
CA ASP A 172 48.52 -26.15 4.05
C ASP A 172 48.79 -24.86 4.88
N GLY A 173 49.59 -23.94 4.34
CA GLY A 173 49.88 -22.65 4.96
C GLY A 173 48.68 -21.68 4.94
N THR A 174 48.54 -20.83 5.95
CA THR A 174 47.48 -19.80 5.97
C THR A 174 47.83 -18.65 5.03
N PHE A 175 47.37 -18.71 3.78
CA PHE A 175 47.70 -17.71 2.75
C PHE A 175 47.14 -16.31 3.05
N ASP A 176 47.98 -15.31 2.77
CA ASP A 176 47.63 -13.91 2.49
C ASP A 176 47.61 -13.78 0.95
N SER A 177 46.42 -13.66 0.36
CA SER A 177 46.24 -13.77 -1.10
C SER A 177 46.19 -12.43 -1.83
N ASP A 178 45.88 -11.32 -1.15
CA ASP A 178 45.88 -9.97 -1.72
C ASP A 178 47.10 -9.10 -1.31
N GLY A 179 47.78 -9.44 -0.22
CA GLY A 179 49.06 -8.88 0.21
C GLY A 179 48.99 -7.77 1.26
N ASP A 180 47.91 -7.66 2.04
CA ASP A 180 47.76 -6.64 3.06
C ASP A 180 48.38 -7.00 4.43
N GLY A 181 48.58 -8.29 4.71
CA GLY A 181 49.14 -8.84 5.94
C GLY A 181 48.17 -9.59 6.87
N PHE A 182 46.91 -9.78 6.47
CA PHE A 182 45.93 -10.67 7.11
C PHE A 182 45.76 -11.98 6.31
N ALA A 183 44.94 -12.91 6.81
CA ALA A 183 44.73 -14.23 6.22
C ALA A 183 43.37 -14.81 6.68
N PRO A 184 42.68 -15.65 5.87
CA PRO A 184 41.29 -16.07 6.11
C PRO A 184 41.13 -17.12 7.22
N THR A 185 42.21 -17.48 7.92
CA THR A 185 42.16 -18.19 9.19
C THR A 185 43.26 -17.68 10.13
N GLY A 186 42.92 -17.35 11.38
CA GLY A 186 43.90 -16.86 12.34
C GLY A 186 43.29 -16.27 13.62
N MET A 187 44.12 -15.59 14.42
CA MET A 187 43.66 -14.80 15.57
C MET A 187 43.08 -13.43 15.14
N TYR A 188 43.47 -12.96 13.96
CA TYR A 188 42.88 -11.83 13.23
C TYR A 188 42.53 -12.41 11.87
N SER A 189 41.32 -12.97 11.76
CA SER A 189 40.87 -13.61 10.52
C SER A 189 40.45 -12.52 9.55
N ASP A 190 41.00 -12.57 8.36
CA ASP A 190 40.42 -11.91 7.20
C ASP A 190 39.00 -12.46 6.95
N CYS A 191 38.11 -11.60 6.46
CA CYS A 191 36.76 -11.94 6.03
C CYS A 191 36.58 -11.93 4.50
N ASN A 192 37.50 -11.34 3.72
CA ASN A 192 37.58 -11.40 2.26
C ASN A 192 39.02 -11.21 1.71
N ASP A 193 39.87 -12.24 1.87
CA ASP A 193 41.25 -12.43 1.36
C ASP A 193 41.46 -12.21 -0.17
N GLU A 194 40.46 -11.72 -0.91
CA GLU A 194 40.58 -11.28 -2.32
C GLU A 194 40.53 -9.73 -2.51
N ASP A 195 40.36 -8.91 -1.45
CA ASP A 195 40.32 -7.44 -1.54
C ASP A 195 41.07 -6.73 -0.37
N PRO A 196 42.23 -6.07 -0.61
CA PRO A 196 43.16 -5.53 0.40
C PRO A 196 42.67 -4.20 1.01
N LEU A 197 41.36 -4.11 1.21
CA LEU A 197 40.60 -3.05 1.85
C LEU A 197 39.59 -3.62 2.87
N VAL A 198 39.38 -4.94 2.90
CA VAL A 198 38.46 -5.67 3.76
C VAL A 198 39.29 -6.52 4.72
N HIS A 199 39.62 -5.98 5.89
CA HIS A 199 40.55 -6.61 6.81
C HIS A 199 40.33 -6.17 8.28
N PRO A 200 40.73 -6.97 9.28
CA PRO A 200 40.64 -6.62 10.70
C PRO A 200 41.12 -5.19 11.04
N GLY A 201 40.18 -4.30 11.34
CA GLY A 201 40.47 -2.89 11.65
C GLY A 201 40.77 -1.99 10.45
N ALA A 202 40.09 -2.20 9.32
CA ALA A 202 40.05 -1.26 8.19
C ALA A 202 39.27 0.03 8.53
N ALA A 203 38.53 0.61 7.58
CA ALA A 203 37.77 1.84 7.80
C ALA A 203 36.52 1.91 6.91
N GLU A 204 35.41 1.47 7.50
CA GLU A 204 34.06 1.38 6.92
C GLU A 204 33.67 2.49 5.94
N ARG A 205 32.98 2.09 4.88
CA ARG A 205 32.42 2.90 3.80
C ARG A 205 30.96 2.57 3.63
N CYS A 206 30.19 3.51 3.10
CA CYS A 206 28.78 3.29 2.78
C CYS A 206 28.58 2.44 1.52
N ASN A 207 28.94 1.15 1.56
CA ASN A 207 28.82 0.20 0.46
C ASN A 207 28.00 -1.07 0.81
N GLY A 208 27.82 -1.39 2.10
CA GLY A 208 27.10 -2.56 2.59
C GLY A 208 27.91 -3.88 2.67
N GLU A 209 29.23 -3.81 2.58
CA GLU A 209 30.16 -4.89 2.98
C GLU A 209 30.64 -4.61 4.43
N ASP A 210 31.18 -5.64 5.10
CA ASP A 210 31.86 -5.56 6.42
C ASP A 210 33.36 -5.43 6.11
N GLU A 211 33.94 -4.24 6.23
CA GLU A 211 35.32 -3.95 5.80
C GLU A 211 36.31 -4.07 6.97
N ASP A 212 35.89 -3.80 8.21
CA ASP A 212 36.65 -3.93 9.46
C ASP A 212 36.69 -5.37 10.03
N CYS A 213 35.81 -6.27 9.55
CA CYS A 213 35.61 -7.67 9.97
C CYS A 213 35.13 -7.85 11.44
N ASP A 214 34.44 -6.87 12.02
CA ASP A 214 33.81 -6.89 13.36
C ASP A 214 32.48 -7.70 13.38
N GLY A 215 31.76 -7.72 12.25
CA GLY A 215 30.51 -8.45 12.06
C GLY A 215 29.23 -7.61 12.08
N GLU A 216 29.34 -6.28 12.24
CA GLU A 216 28.35 -5.31 11.73
C GLU A 216 28.77 -4.87 10.30
N ALA A 217 28.33 -3.71 9.79
CA ALA A 217 28.69 -3.15 8.47
C ALA A 217 28.16 -1.71 8.34
N ASP A 218 28.85 -0.84 7.58
CA ASP A 218 28.57 0.60 7.39
C ASP A 218 28.73 1.47 8.70
N GLU A 219 29.18 0.95 9.84
CA GLU A 219 29.23 1.72 11.12
C GLU A 219 30.43 2.67 11.28
N ASP A 220 30.16 3.84 11.90
CA ASP A 220 31.12 4.96 12.05
C ASP A 220 31.88 5.33 10.74
N ALA A 221 31.31 4.97 9.59
CA ALA A 221 31.91 5.04 8.25
C ALA A 221 32.49 6.41 7.87
N ILE A 222 33.43 6.39 6.91
CA ILE A 222 34.23 7.57 6.53
C ILE A 222 33.58 8.49 5.49
N ASP A 223 32.57 8.02 4.74
CA ASP A 223 31.84 8.79 3.71
C ASP A 223 30.30 8.87 3.86
N PRO A 224 29.72 8.98 5.09
CA PRO A 224 28.29 8.95 5.33
C PRO A 224 27.54 10.13 4.71
N ALA A 225 26.42 9.81 4.07
CA ALA A 225 25.53 10.82 3.49
C ALA A 225 24.96 11.72 4.59
N THR A 226 24.85 13.01 4.30
CA THR A 226 24.18 13.98 5.17
C THR A 226 22.69 13.96 4.88
N TRP A 227 21.90 13.61 5.89
CA TRP A 227 20.44 13.62 5.87
C TRP A 227 19.93 14.77 6.73
N TYR A 228 18.79 15.33 6.34
CA TYR A 228 18.14 16.49 6.96
C TYR A 228 16.84 16.03 7.61
N GLN A 229 16.57 16.46 8.84
CA GLN A 229 15.34 16.09 9.54
C GLN A 229 14.12 16.59 8.74
N ASP A 230 13.11 15.74 8.62
CA ASP A 230 11.82 16.01 7.98
C ASP A 230 10.72 15.64 9.00
N ALA A 231 10.16 16.63 9.70
CA ALA A 231 9.19 16.38 10.76
C ALA A 231 7.72 16.39 10.31
N ASP A 232 7.38 16.98 9.16
CA ASP A 232 6.00 17.08 8.65
C ASP A 232 5.69 16.25 7.38
N ARG A 233 6.73 15.77 6.68
CA ARG A 233 6.74 14.76 5.61
C ARG A 233 6.37 15.24 4.22
N ASP A 234 6.87 16.40 3.79
CA ASP A 234 6.82 16.82 2.39
C ASP A 234 8.01 16.38 1.52
N SER A 235 9.07 15.81 2.12
CA SER A 235 10.34 15.35 1.51
C SER A 235 11.46 16.41 1.37
N TYR A 236 11.27 17.62 1.87
CA TYR A 236 12.38 18.53 2.22
C TYR A 236 12.70 18.41 3.71
N GLY A 237 13.85 18.96 4.12
CA GLY A 237 14.28 18.92 5.50
C GLY A 237 15.01 20.16 5.97
N SER A 238 14.88 20.41 7.26
CA SER A 238 15.46 21.54 7.99
C SER A 238 16.99 21.45 8.15
N ASN A 239 17.55 22.47 8.80
CA ASN A 239 18.97 22.57 9.14
C ASN A 239 19.42 21.60 10.26
N ILE A 240 18.61 20.63 10.68
CA ILE A 240 18.97 19.60 11.66
C ILE A 240 19.46 18.37 10.90
N THR A 241 20.76 18.07 10.99
CA THR A 241 21.42 17.03 10.18
C THR A 241 21.80 15.79 10.97
N ALA A 242 21.68 14.62 10.34
CA ALA A 242 22.30 13.36 10.75
C ALA A 242 23.21 12.83 9.63
N ALA A 243 24.29 12.15 10.00
CA ALA A 243 25.15 11.43 9.05
C ALA A 243 24.86 9.93 9.16
N ALA A 244 24.61 9.26 8.02
CA ALA A 244 24.38 7.81 7.94
C ALA A 244 24.48 7.31 6.48
N CYS A 245 24.81 6.04 6.28
CA CYS A 245 24.84 5.42 4.96
C CYS A 245 23.43 5.23 4.35
N SER A 246 22.41 5.04 5.18
CA SER A 246 21.00 4.97 4.77
C SER A 246 20.12 5.98 5.53
N ALA A 247 18.96 6.30 4.97
CA ALA A 247 18.07 7.35 5.47
C ALA A 247 17.57 7.09 6.91
N PRO A 248 17.93 7.92 7.90
CA PRO A 248 17.40 7.80 9.25
C PRO A 248 15.88 8.04 9.29
N SER A 249 15.17 7.38 10.20
CA SER A 249 13.71 7.50 10.30
C SER A 249 13.29 8.93 10.68
N GLY A 250 12.59 9.62 9.77
CA GLY A 250 12.25 11.05 9.89
C GLY A 250 13.32 12.00 9.35
N TYR A 251 14.14 11.54 8.40
CA TYR A 251 15.13 12.35 7.69
C TYR A 251 15.11 12.06 6.18
N VAL A 252 15.52 13.04 5.37
CA VAL A 252 15.53 13.01 3.90
C VAL A 252 16.83 13.59 3.32
N ALA A 253 17.12 13.31 2.06
CA ALA A 253 18.36 13.74 1.40
C ALA A 253 18.34 15.20 0.89
N VAL A 254 17.17 15.86 0.89
CA VAL A 254 17.00 17.20 0.32
C VAL A 254 16.85 18.22 1.44
N SER A 255 17.73 19.22 1.47
CA SER A 255 17.64 20.34 2.41
C SER A 255 16.95 21.56 1.79
N GLY A 256 16.43 22.44 2.64
CA GLY A 256 16.00 23.79 2.24
C GLY A 256 14.65 24.21 2.76
N ASP A 257 13.99 23.34 3.53
CA ASP A 257 12.78 23.65 4.27
C ASP A 257 12.99 24.89 5.17
N CYS A 258 12.02 25.82 5.11
CA CYS A 258 12.00 27.04 5.90
C CYS A 258 10.98 27.04 7.06
N ASP A 259 10.05 26.07 7.16
CA ASP A 259 9.22 25.80 8.34
C ASP A 259 8.68 24.34 8.39
N ASP A 260 9.61 23.41 8.71
CA ASP A 260 9.56 21.95 9.04
C ASP A 260 8.44 21.47 9.98
N SER A 261 7.47 22.33 10.25
CA SER A 261 6.22 22.03 10.96
C SER A 261 4.97 22.12 10.08
N LYS A 262 5.11 22.47 8.80
CA LYS A 262 4.03 22.64 7.80
C LYS A 262 4.47 22.17 6.40
N SER A 263 4.00 20.97 6.01
CA SER A 263 4.19 20.29 4.70
C SER A 263 3.56 20.97 3.47
N ASN A 264 3.45 22.30 3.52
CA ASN A 264 3.09 23.19 2.44
C ASN A 264 4.09 24.35 2.26
N ILE A 265 5.19 24.38 3.03
CA ILE A 265 6.19 25.45 3.06
C ILE A 265 7.58 24.86 2.78
N TYR A 266 7.90 24.69 1.50
CA TYR A 266 9.10 24.00 1.04
C TYR A 266 9.60 24.56 -0.30
N PRO A 267 10.89 24.40 -0.64
CA PRO A 267 11.47 24.84 -1.91
C PRO A 267 10.64 24.45 -3.14
N GLY A 268 10.03 25.46 -3.80
CA GLY A 268 9.19 25.25 -4.98
C GLY A 268 7.75 24.76 -4.72
N ALA A 269 7.23 24.91 -3.49
CA ALA A 269 5.80 24.82 -3.20
C ALA A 269 4.99 25.86 -4.00
N LYS A 270 3.66 25.82 -3.88
CA LYS A 270 2.77 26.76 -4.58
C LYS A 270 2.20 27.82 -3.63
N GLU A 271 2.80 29.00 -3.71
CA GLU A 271 2.30 30.29 -3.19
C GLU A 271 0.76 30.41 -3.23
N ILE A 272 0.19 30.74 -2.08
CA ILE A 272 -1.21 31.16 -1.89
C ILE A 272 -1.27 32.46 -1.07
N CYS A 273 -2.23 33.33 -1.38
CA CYS A 273 -2.35 34.67 -0.79
C CYS A 273 -2.70 34.64 0.71
N ASN A 274 -1.72 34.40 1.58
CA ASN A 274 -1.90 34.25 3.02
C ASN A 274 -0.86 35.05 3.84
N GLY A 275 0.17 35.62 3.21
CA GLY A 275 1.24 36.37 3.87
C GLY A 275 2.42 35.54 4.38
N LEU A 276 2.58 34.31 3.88
CA LEU A 276 3.75 33.43 4.07
C LEU A 276 4.59 33.38 2.79
N ASP A 277 5.71 32.67 2.86
CA ASP A 277 6.68 32.41 1.79
C ASP A 277 6.66 30.88 1.65
N GLU A 278 5.76 30.34 0.83
CA GLU A 278 5.53 28.90 0.71
C GLU A 278 6.68 28.24 -0.05
N ASP A 279 7.16 28.84 -1.13
CA ASP A 279 8.20 28.25 -1.97
C ASP A 279 9.65 28.45 -1.46
N CYS A 280 9.78 29.08 -0.28
CA CYS A 280 11.01 29.46 0.41
C CYS A 280 11.98 30.34 -0.42
N ASN A 281 11.52 31.06 -1.46
CA ASN A 281 12.39 31.91 -2.29
C ASN A 281 12.79 33.25 -1.64
N GLY A 282 12.11 33.66 -0.55
CA GLY A 282 12.34 34.94 0.13
C GLY A 282 11.36 36.04 -0.28
N GLN A 283 10.26 35.72 -0.98
CA GLN A 283 9.27 36.67 -1.49
C GLN A 283 7.84 36.19 -1.23
N ILE A 284 7.26 36.69 -0.15
CA ILE A 284 5.87 36.46 0.26
C ILE A 284 4.87 36.74 -0.88
N ASP A 285 4.00 35.77 -1.14
CA ASP A 285 2.88 35.78 -2.10
C ASP A 285 3.26 36.01 -3.59
N ASP A 286 4.53 35.97 -4.04
CA ASP A 286 4.93 36.43 -5.41
C ASP A 286 4.33 35.58 -6.56
N GLY A 287 4.15 34.28 -6.32
CA GLY A 287 3.44 33.37 -7.22
C GLY A 287 1.91 33.42 -7.09
N ALA A 288 1.38 33.96 -6.00
CA ALA A 288 -0.03 33.86 -5.63
C ALA A 288 -0.88 34.98 -6.25
N LYS A 289 -2.01 34.61 -6.86
CA LYS A 289 -2.96 35.54 -7.47
C LYS A 289 -4.40 35.05 -7.33
N ASN A 290 -5.19 35.76 -6.53
CA ASN A 290 -6.64 35.70 -6.61
C ASN A 290 -7.09 36.48 -7.85
N THR A 291 -8.18 36.04 -8.47
CA THR A 291 -8.92 36.85 -9.45
C THR A 291 -9.93 37.72 -8.70
N TYR A 292 -9.96 39.01 -9.01
CA TYR A 292 -10.99 39.94 -8.55
C TYR A 292 -11.73 40.53 -9.75
N TYR A 293 -13.03 40.76 -9.58
CA TYR A 293 -13.97 41.23 -10.61
C TYR A 293 -14.25 42.71 -10.39
N LEU A 294 -14.37 43.49 -11.46
CA LEU A 294 -14.76 44.90 -11.37
C LEU A 294 -16.14 44.99 -10.71
N ASP A 295 -16.31 45.97 -9.82
CA ASP A 295 -17.56 46.25 -9.13
C ASP A 295 -18.04 47.66 -9.55
N GLY A 296 -18.84 47.70 -10.62
CA GLY A 296 -19.23 48.94 -11.29
C GLY A 296 -20.25 49.77 -10.49
N ASP A 297 -21.26 49.14 -9.90
CA ASP A 297 -22.38 49.80 -9.21
C ASP A 297 -22.34 49.73 -7.67
N LYS A 298 -21.74 48.69 -7.08
CA LYS A 298 -21.55 48.41 -5.63
C LYS A 298 -22.65 47.63 -4.92
N ASP A 299 -23.18 46.57 -5.51
CA ASP A 299 -23.85 45.50 -4.74
C ASP A 299 -22.88 44.54 -4.01
N GLY A 300 -21.70 44.26 -4.59
CA GLY A 300 -20.68 43.37 -4.03
C GLY A 300 -20.32 42.14 -4.88
N TYR A 301 -21.02 41.94 -6.01
CA TYR A 301 -20.64 41.07 -7.12
C TYR A 301 -19.88 41.90 -8.18
N GLY A 302 -19.54 41.29 -9.31
CA GLY A 302 -18.79 41.98 -10.35
C GLY A 302 -18.60 41.18 -11.64
N SER A 303 -18.39 41.89 -12.76
CA SER A 303 -18.43 41.27 -14.07
C SER A 303 -17.28 40.27 -14.33
N ASN A 304 -17.67 39.05 -14.71
CA ASN A 304 -16.77 38.01 -15.24
C ASN A 304 -15.94 38.47 -16.46
N SER A 305 -16.36 39.54 -17.14
CA SER A 305 -15.64 40.12 -18.29
C SER A 305 -14.43 40.99 -17.91
N SER A 306 -14.40 41.53 -16.68
CA SER A 306 -13.55 42.66 -16.29
C SER A 306 -12.77 42.36 -15.02
N THR A 307 -11.68 41.58 -15.16
CA THR A 307 -10.93 41.04 -14.01
C THR A 307 -9.53 41.63 -13.84
N VAL A 308 -9.04 41.62 -12.60
CA VAL A 308 -7.63 41.85 -12.22
C VAL A 308 -7.12 40.70 -11.35
N GLN A 309 -5.79 40.62 -11.20
CA GLN A 309 -5.14 39.56 -10.42
C GLN A 309 -4.16 40.12 -9.38
N GLY A 310 -4.18 39.55 -8.17
CA GLY A 310 -3.27 39.89 -7.06
C GLY A 310 -3.72 39.24 -5.74
N CYS A 311 -3.05 39.56 -4.63
CA CYS A 311 -3.40 39.02 -3.30
C CYS A 311 -4.21 39.96 -2.40
N THR A 312 -4.41 41.21 -2.81
CA THR A 312 -5.31 42.15 -2.11
C THR A 312 -6.33 42.70 -3.09
N THR A 313 -7.55 42.94 -2.62
CA THR A 313 -8.61 43.57 -3.41
C THR A 313 -8.17 44.96 -3.87
N SER A 314 -8.26 45.20 -5.17
CA SER A 314 -8.05 46.54 -5.73
C SER A 314 -9.27 47.41 -5.47
N PHE A 315 -9.08 48.73 -5.39
CA PHE A 315 -10.21 49.65 -5.19
C PHE A 315 -11.19 49.58 -6.38
N GLY A 316 -12.46 49.29 -6.11
CA GLY A 316 -13.48 49.03 -7.13
C GLY A 316 -13.48 47.61 -7.68
N TYR A 317 -12.89 46.64 -6.96
CA TYR A 317 -12.91 45.23 -7.33
C TYR A 317 -13.26 44.33 -6.13
N VAL A 318 -14.03 43.27 -6.38
CA VAL A 318 -14.54 42.31 -5.40
C VAL A 318 -14.10 40.87 -5.70
N ALA A 319 -14.33 39.96 -4.75
CA ALA A 319 -13.97 38.54 -4.90
C ALA A 319 -15.11 37.66 -5.44
N ALA A 320 -16.37 38.11 -5.36
CA ALA A 320 -17.49 37.43 -6.00
C ALA A 320 -17.59 37.89 -7.46
N GLY A 321 -17.61 36.93 -8.38
CA GLY A 321 -17.93 37.17 -9.79
C GLY A 321 -19.32 36.64 -10.11
N GLY A 322 -19.74 36.77 -11.36
CA GLY A 322 -21.00 36.22 -11.88
C GLY A 322 -22.08 37.26 -12.22
N ASP A 323 -21.86 38.53 -11.88
CA ASP A 323 -22.75 39.63 -12.27
C ASP A 323 -22.81 39.77 -13.82
N CYS A 324 -24.05 39.91 -14.30
CA CYS A 324 -24.44 39.97 -15.70
C CYS A 324 -24.83 41.38 -16.20
N ASP A 325 -25.02 42.40 -15.34
CA ASP A 325 -25.04 43.83 -15.69
C ASP A 325 -24.45 44.73 -14.57
N ASP A 326 -23.11 44.84 -14.60
CA ASP A 326 -22.15 45.68 -13.82
C ASP A 326 -22.49 47.20 -13.71
N ASN A 327 -23.70 47.59 -14.12
CA ASN A 327 -24.26 48.95 -14.06
C ASN A 327 -25.56 49.03 -13.24
N ASN A 328 -26.13 47.90 -12.81
CA ASN A 328 -27.40 47.82 -12.10
C ASN A 328 -27.37 46.83 -10.91
N ALA A 329 -27.15 47.38 -9.72
CA ALA A 329 -27.09 46.76 -8.38
C ALA A 329 -28.39 46.04 -7.89
N THR A 330 -29.16 45.46 -8.80
CA THR A 330 -30.29 44.55 -8.56
C THR A 330 -30.23 43.31 -9.45
N ILE A 331 -29.20 43.16 -10.29
CA ILE A 331 -28.99 42.04 -11.23
C ILE A 331 -27.65 41.39 -10.84
N HIS A 332 -27.70 40.31 -10.05
CA HIS A 332 -26.50 39.65 -9.51
C HIS A 332 -26.80 38.23 -8.97
N PRO A 333 -25.79 37.34 -8.84
CA PRO A 333 -25.88 35.97 -8.27
C PRO A 333 -26.38 35.77 -6.82
N SER A 334 -27.18 36.70 -6.30
CA SER A 334 -28.03 36.51 -5.11
C SER A 334 -29.18 37.53 -5.07
N ALA A 335 -29.69 37.94 -6.24
CA ALA A 335 -30.88 38.77 -6.34
C ALA A 335 -32.13 37.96 -5.98
N SER A 336 -33.28 38.36 -6.47
CA SER A 336 -34.50 37.54 -6.44
C SER A 336 -35.38 38.02 -7.58
N GLU A 337 -35.77 37.10 -8.46
CA GLU A 337 -36.56 37.39 -9.66
C GLU A 337 -37.78 38.28 -9.39
N VAL A 338 -38.01 39.26 -10.27
CA VAL A 338 -39.17 40.15 -10.23
C VAL A 338 -39.78 40.22 -11.61
N CYS A 339 -40.78 39.38 -11.88
CA CYS A 339 -41.35 39.19 -13.22
C CYS A 339 -41.37 40.44 -14.13
N ASN A 340 -40.36 40.53 -15.00
CA ASN A 340 -40.16 41.63 -15.94
C ASN A 340 -39.42 41.20 -17.22
N ALA A 341 -39.13 39.90 -17.39
CA ALA A 341 -38.33 39.29 -18.45
C ALA A 341 -36.87 39.78 -18.47
N VAL A 342 -36.27 39.81 -17.27
CA VAL A 342 -34.84 40.03 -17.02
C VAL A 342 -34.38 38.93 -16.06
N ASP A 343 -33.23 38.33 -16.39
CA ASP A 343 -32.46 37.42 -15.55
C ASP A 343 -31.84 38.26 -14.41
N GLU A 344 -32.49 38.29 -13.25
CA GLU A 344 -32.06 39.10 -12.10
C GLU A 344 -31.00 38.35 -11.27
N ASP A 345 -31.15 37.03 -11.14
CA ASP A 345 -30.26 36.11 -10.43
C ASP A 345 -28.97 35.74 -11.21
N CYS A 346 -28.92 35.96 -12.53
CA CYS A 346 -27.81 35.59 -13.43
C CYS A 346 -27.57 34.06 -13.59
N ASP A 347 -28.60 33.23 -13.31
CA ASP A 347 -28.65 31.77 -13.54
C ASP A 347 -28.75 31.44 -15.04
N GLY A 348 -29.49 32.24 -15.80
CA GLY A 348 -29.68 32.12 -17.25
C GLY A 348 -31.05 31.64 -17.74
N GLU A 349 -31.98 31.33 -16.84
CA GLU A 349 -33.43 31.30 -17.13
C GLU A 349 -34.02 32.75 -17.07
N LEU A 350 -35.32 32.93 -16.78
CA LEU A 350 -36.01 34.23 -16.74
C LEU A 350 -37.30 34.15 -15.89
N ASP A 351 -37.46 35.07 -14.92
CA ASP A 351 -38.67 35.21 -14.10
C ASP A 351 -39.04 33.93 -13.29
N GLU A 352 -38.12 32.98 -13.09
CA GLU A 352 -38.38 31.74 -12.35
C GLU A 352 -38.57 31.95 -10.84
N ASP A 353 -39.07 30.91 -10.14
CA ASP A 353 -39.57 30.95 -8.75
C ASP A 353 -40.68 32.02 -8.43
N VAL A 354 -40.95 32.98 -9.32
CA VAL A 354 -42.09 33.93 -9.25
C VAL A 354 -43.22 33.62 -10.23
N GLU A 355 -43.02 32.71 -11.20
CA GLU A 355 -44.12 32.21 -12.02
C GLU A 355 -45.14 31.39 -11.21
N SER A 356 -46.40 31.47 -11.63
CA SER A 356 -47.53 30.68 -11.13
C SER A 356 -48.01 29.68 -12.18
N LEU A 357 -48.43 28.50 -11.73
CA LEU A 357 -49.00 27.47 -12.59
C LEU A 357 -50.43 27.82 -13.00
N PHE A 358 -50.69 27.87 -14.30
CA PHE A 358 -52.01 28.06 -14.89
C PHE A 358 -52.41 26.85 -15.76
N TYR A 359 -53.71 26.67 -15.95
CA TYR A 359 -54.33 25.54 -16.63
C TYR A 359 -55.08 26.05 -17.86
N LEU A 360 -55.00 25.36 -18.99
CA LEU A 360 -55.78 25.67 -20.20
C LEU A 360 -57.27 25.69 -19.83
N ASP A 361 -57.99 26.68 -20.34
CA ASP A 361 -59.41 26.97 -20.05
C ASP A 361 -60.06 27.29 -21.40
N THR A 362 -60.74 26.30 -22.00
CA THR A 362 -61.23 26.38 -23.39
C THR A 362 -62.69 26.84 -23.51
N ASP A 363 -63.53 26.62 -22.50
CA ASP A 363 -64.93 27.11 -22.47
C ASP A 363 -65.12 28.46 -21.74
N GLY A 364 -64.30 28.76 -20.72
CA GLY A 364 -64.28 30.03 -20.00
C GLY A 364 -64.88 30.06 -18.60
N ASP A 365 -65.15 28.91 -17.94
CA ASP A 365 -65.77 28.90 -16.61
C ASP A 365 -64.81 29.32 -15.45
N GLY A 366 -63.49 29.25 -15.68
CA GLY A 366 -62.45 29.60 -14.71
C GLY A 366 -61.91 28.43 -13.86
N TYR A 367 -62.16 27.19 -14.27
CA TYR A 367 -61.31 26.01 -14.05
C TYR A 367 -60.56 25.67 -15.36
N GLY A 368 -59.86 24.54 -15.38
CA GLY A 368 -59.08 24.14 -16.55
C GLY A 368 -58.43 22.77 -16.44
N VAL A 369 -58.12 22.17 -17.59
CA VAL A 369 -57.66 20.78 -17.68
C VAL A 369 -56.24 20.60 -17.16
N SER A 370 -56.07 19.60 -16.29
CA SER A 370 -54.77 19.25 -15.68
C SER A 370 -53.71 18.70 -16.65
N SER A 371 -54.01 18.65 -17.96
CA SER A 371 -53.12 18.14 -19.01
C SER A 371 -52.52 19.23 -19.90
N GLY A 372 -53.08 20.44 -19.88
CA GLY A 372 -52.57 21.60 -20.59
C GLY A 372 -52.18 22.67 -19.58
N THR A 373 -50.95 22.64 -19.08
CA THR A 373 -50.47 23.63 -18.10
C THR A 373 -49.36 24.50 -18.66
N ILE A 374 -49.24 25.69 -18.09
CA ILE A 374 -48.16 26.65 -18.38
C ILE A 374 -47.77 27.35 -17.08
N TYR A 375 -46.51 27.74 -16.94
CA TYR A 375 -46.10 28.72 -15.93
C TYR A 375 -46.14 30.12 -16.56
N ALA A 376 -46.60 31.10 -15.79
CA ALA A 376 -46.59 32.53 -16.14
C ALA A 376 -46.71 33.37 -14.87
N CYS A 377 -46.34 34.65 -14.91
CA CYS A 377 -46.54 35.56 -13.76
C CYS A 377 -48.00 36.04 -13.60
N THR A 378 -48.77 36.02 -14.68
CA THR A 378 -50.18 36.46 -14.71
C THR A 378 -51.00 35.57 -15.63
N VAL A 379 -52.26 35.32 -15.27
CA VAL A 379 -53.21 34.46 -15.99
C VAL A 379 -53.17 34.73 -17.51
N PRO A 380 -52.66 33.78 -18.34
CA PRO A 380 -52.64 33.93 -19.79
C PRO A 380 -54.06 33.94 -20.38
N THR A 381 -54.22 34.44 -21.60
CA THR A 381 -55.53 34.39 -22.28
C THR A 381 -55.87 32.96 -22.71
N GLY A 382 -57.03 32.45 -22.28
CA GLY A 382 -57.43 31.05 -22.48
C GLY A 382 -56.85 30.10 -21.43
N TYR A 383 -56.55 30.61 -20.23
CA TYR A 383 -56.06 29.83 -19.09
C TYR A 383 -56.74 30.30 -17.79
N ALA A 384 -56.93 29.37 -16.86
CA ALA A 384 -57.47 29.60 -15.51
C ALA A 384 -56.39 29.45 -14.42
N SER A 385 -56.67 30.04 -13.25
CA SER A 385 -55.87 29.94 -12.02
C SER A 385 -56.24 28.75 -11.13
N LYS A 386 -57.16 27.90 -11.58
CA LYS A 386 -57.52 26.64 -10.94
C LYS A 386 -57.44 25.52 -11.98
N GLY A 387 -57.03 24.35 -11.54
CA GLY A 387 -57.11 23.13 -12.34
C GLY A 387 -58.08 22.12 -11.75
N GLY A 388 -58.31 21.05 -12.49
CA GLY A 388 -59.10 19.90 -12.05
C GLY A 388 -60.37 19.66 -12.86
N ASP A 389 -60.57 20.44 -13.92
CA ASP A 389 -61.62 20.22 -14.91
C ASP A 389 -61.56 18.79 -15.49
N CYS A 390 -62.74 18.21 -15.72
CA CYS A 390 -62.93 16.88 -16.27
C CYS A 390 -63.55 16.86 -17.69
N ASP A 391 -64.14 17.95 -18.19
CA ASP A 391 -64.48 18.17 -19.60
C ASP A 391 -64.45 19.67 -19.97
N ASP A 392 -63.22 20.16 -20.22
CA ASP A 392 -62.76 21.53 -20.59
C ASP A 392 -63.47 22.19 -21.79
N THR A 393 -64.58 21.59 -22.28
CA THR A 393 -65.32 22.02 -23.46
C THR A 393 -66.80 22.33 -23.20
N GLU A 394 -67.27 22.23 -21.95
CA GLU A 394 -68.66 22.44 -21.53
C GLU A 394 -68.71 23.18 -20.17
N GLU A 395 -69.02 24.51 -20.20
CA GLU A 395 -69.09 25.52 -19.09
C GLU A 395 -69.95 25.14 -17.85
N THR A 396 -70.46 23.91 -17.80
CA THR A 396 -71.27 23.31 -16.73
C THR A 396 -70.60 22.09 -16.07
N VAL A 397 -69.34 21.79 -16.36
CA VAL A 397 -68.63 20.57 -15.91
C VAL A 397 -67.30 20.94 -15.22
N TYR A 398 -67.36 21.26 -13.92
CA TYR A 398 -66.19 21.72 -13.17
C TYR A 398 -66.19 21.29 -11.69
N PRO A 399 -65.00 21.25 -11.03
CA PRO A 399 -64.87 20.90 -9.61
C PRO A 399 -65.82 21.67 -8.67
N GLY A 400 -66.88 20.98 -8.25
CA GLY A 400 -67.92 21.50 -7.37
C GLY A 400 -69.05 22.29 -8.06
N ALA A 401 -69.28 22.11 -9.36
CA ALA A 401 -70.52 22.55 -10.01
C ALA A 401 -71.76 21.88 -9.39
N PRO A 402 -72.97 22.46 -9.52
CA PRO A 402 -74.20 21.78 -9.14
C PRO A 402 -74.56 20.69 -10.16
N GLU A 403 -74.75 19.46 -9.69
CA GLU A 403 -75.27 18.35 -10.49
C GLU A 403 -76.58 18.73 -11.21
N LEU A 404 -76.62 18.44 -12.51
CA LEU A 404 -77.82 18.46 -13.35
C LEU A 404 -78.31 17.02 -13.55
N CYS A 405 -79.48 16.85 -14.14
CA CYS A 405 -79.81 15.58 -14.80
C CYS A 405 -79.66 15.75 -16.31
N ASP A 406 -78.54 15.27 -16.81
CA ASP A 406 -78.16 15.20 -18.22
C ASP A 406 -77.32 13.95 -18.56
N GLY A 407 -76.84 13.21 -17.56
CA GLY A 407 -75.93 12.06 -17.70
C GLY A 407 -74.45 12.40 -17.59
N LEU A 408 -74.08 13.62 -17.20
CA LEU A 408 -72.71 14.07 -16.93
C LEU A 408 -72.37 14.02 -15.43
N ASP A 409 -71.09 14.22 -15.11
CA ASP A 409 -70.54 14.36 -13.75
C ASP A 409 -70.18 15.84 -13.59
N ASN A 410 -71.20 16.71 -13.48
CA ASN A 410 -71.02 18.17 -13.55
C ASN A 410 -70.05 18.64 -12.46
N GLY A 411 -70.11 18.05 -11.27
CA GLY A 411 -69.23 18.39 -10.14
C GLY A 411 -67.79 17.86 -10.23
N CYS A 412 -67.45 17.05 -11.25
CA CYS A 412 -66.19 16.30 -11.38
C CYS A 412 -65.83 15.48 -10.11
N ASP A 413 -66.83 14.84 -9.49
CA ASP A 413 -66.72 14.14 -8.21
C ASP A 413 -66.59 12.61 -8.37
N GLY A 414 -66.96 12.09 -9.54
CA GLY A 414 -67.04 10.67 -9.88
C GLY A 414 -68.46 10.10 -9.89
N SER A 415 -69.49 10.92 -9.63
CA SER A 415 -70.87 10.48 -9.33
C SER A 415 -71.94 11.19 -10.18
N VAL A 416 -72.03 10.79 -11.46
CA VAL A 416 -73.06 11.24 -12.43
C VAL A 416 -74.47 11.33 -11.81
N ASP A 417 -75.13 12.48 -11.99
CA ASP A 417 -76.43 12.93 -11.45
C ASP A 417 -76.71 12.56 -9.97
N GLU A 418 -75.77 12.76 -9.04
CA GLU A 418 -76.03 12.53 -7.60
C GLU A 418 -76.91 13.63 -6.97
N GLY A 419 -77.72 13.29 -5.96
CA GLY A 419 -78.61 14.22 -5.27
C GLY A 419 -79.85 14.67 -6.06
N VAL A 420 -79.83 14.65 -7.40
CA VAL A 420 -80.93 15.05 -8.29
C VAL A 420 -81.85 13.91 -8.72
N LYS A 421 -81.44 12.65 -8.52
CA LYS A 421 -82.26 11.46 -8.86
C LYS A 421 -83.44 11.28 -7.91
N THR A 422 -84.64 11.12 -8.47
CA THR A 422 -85.87 10.78 -7.75
C THR A 422 -86.06 9.26 -7.61
N THR A 423 -86.50 8.80 -6.43
CA THR A 423 -86.81 7.37 -6.22
C THR A 423 -88.26 7.08 -6.61
N PHE A 424 -88.44 6.39 -7.73
CA PHE A 424 -89.74 5.86 -8.17
C PHE A 424 -90.03 4.50 -7.53
N TYR A 425 -91.33 4.23 -7.32
CA TYR A 425 -91.83 2.97 -6.79
C TYR A 425 -92.77 2.33 -7.82
N ARG A 426 -92.52 1.06 -8.16
CA ARG A 426 -93.34 0.37 -9.16
C ARG A 426 -94.73 0.05 -8.63
N ASP A 427 -95.74 0.78 -9.11
CA ASP A 427 -97.15 0.38 -9.05
C ASP A 427 -97.40 -0.73 -10.09
N ALA A 428 -98.08 -1.81 -9.68
CA ALA A 428 -98.32 -3.00 -10.50
C ALA A 428 -99.81 -3.33 -10.69
N ASP A 429 -100.69 -2.73 -9.90
CA ASP A 429 -102.14 -2.91 -9.89
C ASP A 429 -102.93 -1.60 -10.12
N GLY A 430 -102.24 -0.45 -10.15
CA GLY A 430 -102.76 0.84 -10.61
C GLY A 430 -103.56 1.61 -9.56
N ASP A 431 -103.22 1.47 -8.28
CA ASP A 431 -103.92 2.11 -7.17
C ASP A 431 -103.30 3.44 -6.69
N GLY A 432 -102.11 3.79 -7.20
CA GLY A 432 -101.35 4.98 -6.85
C GLY A 432 -100.29 4.78 -5.76
N TYR A 433 -100.09 3.57 -5.24
CA TYR A 433 -99.12 3.25 -4.18
C TYR A 433 -98.10 2.20 -4.63
N GLY A 434 -97.02 2.66 -5.27
CA GLY A 434 -95.94 1.79 -5.73
C GLY A 434 -95.24 0.99 -4.63
N ASN A 435 -94.74 -0.19 -4.99
CA ASN A 435 -94.15 -1.14 -4.05
C ASN A 435 -92.76 -0.69 -3.54
N VAL A 436 -92.65 -0.47 -2.22
CA VAL A 436 -91.41 -0.10 -1.49
C VAL A 436 -90.23 -1.08 -1.64
N SER A 437 -90.47 -2.28 -2.16
CA SER A 437 -89.44 -3.31 -2.42
C SER A 437 -89.02 -3.40 -3.89
N SER A 438 -89.55 -2.52 -4.75
CA SER A 438 -89.37 -2.50 -6.20
C SER A 438 -89.18 -1.05 -6.67
N THR A 439 -88.10 -0.43 -6.21
CA THR A 439 -87.72 0.94 -6.55
C THR A 439 -86.80 1.02 -7.77
N THR A 440 -86.84 2.17 -8.45
CA THR A 440 -85.81 2.61 -9.40
C THR A 440 -85.47 4.06 -9.06
N SER A 441 -84.21 4.38 -8.82
CA SER A 441 -83.75 5.78 -8.75
C SER A 441 -83.43 6.25 -10.17
N ALA A 442 -84.16 7.26 -10.64
CA ALA A 442 -84.02 7.83 -11.97
C ALA A 442 -84.32 9.33 -11.90
N CYS A 443 -83.89 10.10 -12.89
CA CYS A 443 -84.40 11.46 -13.06
C CYS A 443 -85.92 11.45 -13.24
N SER A 444 -86.58 12.54 -12.85
CA SER A 444 -88.03 12.60 -12.69
C SER A 444 -88.83 12.61 -14.01
N ASP A 445 -88.85 11.48 -14.73
CA ASP A 445 -89.76 11.25 -15.84
C ASP A 445 -91.22 11.35 -15.37
N CYS A 446 -91.91 12.39 -15.84
CA CYS A 446 -93.28 12.69 -15.50
C CYS A 446 -94.31 11.93 -16.38
N ASN A 447 -93.86 11.14 -17.35
CA ASN A 447 -94.69 10.30 -18.22
C ASN A 447 -93.94 9.06 -18.78
N ASP A 448 -93.71 8.06 -17.92
CA ASP A 448 -93.16 6.71 -18.20
C ASP A 448 -93.85 5.92 -19.36
N SER A 449 -94.89 6.48 -19.99
CA SER A 449 -95.49 5.95 -21.22
C SER A 449 -94.98 6.59 -22.52
N SER A 450 -94.16 7.64 -22.46
CA SER A 450 -93.72 8.43 -23.62
C SER A 450 -92.29 8.94 -23.51
N ALA A 451 -91.32 8.19 -24.06
CA ALA A 451 -89.88 8.49 -24.02
C ALA A 451 -89.41 9.81 -24.68
N SER A 452 -90.32 10.66 -25.17
CA SER A 452 -90.03 12.06 -25.49
C SER A 452 -89.99 12.96 -24.25
N VAL A 453 -90.87 12.66 -23.29
CA VAL A 453 -91.08 13.39 -22.04
C VAL A 453 -90.07 12.91 -20.99
N LYS A 454 -89.32 13.83 -20.38
CA LYS A 454 -88.30 13.58 -19.33
C LYS A 454 -87.63 14.91 -18.94
N PRO A 455 -86.98 15.00 -17.76
CA PRO A 455 -86.10 16.12 -17.41
C PRO A 455 -85.15 16.53 -18.55
N SER A 456 -84.97 17.84 -18.71
CA SER A 456 -84.07 18.44 -19.71
C SER A 456 -84.44 18.14 -21.18
N ALA A 457 -85.65 17.65 -21.47
CA ALA A 457 -86.15 17.58 -22.85
C ALA A 457 -86.33 18.99 -23.47
N SER A 458 -86.43 19.05 -24.79
CA SER A 458 -86.82 20.28 -25.49
C SER A 458 -88.34 20.31 -25.66
N GLU A 459 -88.99 21.32 -25.07
CA GLU A 459 -90.44 21.55 -25.25
C GLU A 459 -90.85 21.50 -26.73
N THR A 460 -91.97 20.87 -27.02
CA THR A 460 -92.61 20.93 -28.33
C THR A 460 -94.06 21.34 -28.13
N CYS A 461 -94.51 22.39 -28.84
CA CYS A 461 -95.89 22.90 -28.72
C CYS A 461 -96.97 21.84 -29.00
N ASN A 462 -97.40 21.15 -27.95
CA ASN A 462 -98.18 19.93 -27.97
C ASN A 462 -99.18 19.82 -26.79
N GLY A 463 -99.01 20.63 -25.74
CA GLY A 463 -99.86 20.66 -24.55
C GLY A 463 -99.47 19.69 -23.42
N VAL A 464 -98.23 19.19 -23.44
CA VAL A 464 -97.58 18.38 -22.40
C VAL A 464 -96.36 19.15 -21.88
N ASP A 465 -96.10 19.04 -20.59
CA ASP A 465 -94.82 19.40 -19.96
C ASP A 465 -93.79 18.35 -20.42
N ASP A 466 -93.11 18.58 -21.56
CA ASP A 466 -92.17 17.60 -22.14
C ASP A 466 -90.92 17.49 -21.26
N ASN A 467 -90.49 18.58 -20.62
CA ASN A 467 -89.26 18.64 -19.82
C ASN A 467 -89.44 18.45 -18.30
N CYS A 468 -90.68 18.22 -17.84
CA CYS A 468 -91.06 17.93 -16.46
C CYS A 468 -90.72 19.03 -15.42
N ASN A 469 -90.63 20.30 -15.83
CA ASN A 469 -90.32 21.41 -14.90
C ASN A 469 -91.55 22.04 -14.20
N GLY A 470 -92.78 21.66 -14.60
CA GLY A 470 -94.02 22.17 -14.03
C GLY A 470 -94.63 23.38 -14.74
N THR A 471 -94.04 23.86 -15.84
CA THR A 471 -94.75 24.64 -16.87
C THR A 471 -95.07 23.77 -18.09
N THR A 472 -95.61 24.35 -19.16
CA THR A 472 -96.12 23.58 -20.31
C THR A 472 -95.94 24.41 -21.55
N ASP A 473 -95.25 23.86 -22.54
CA ASP A 473 -94.87 24.51 -23.78
C ASP A 473 -94.09 25.84 -23.60
N GLU A 474 -93.29 26.03 -22.53
CA GLU A 474 -92.54 27.29 -22.36
C GLU A 474 -91.36 27.44 -23.32
N GLY A 475 -90.94 28.69 -23.56
CA GLY A 475 -89.92 29.04 -24.56
C GLY A 475 -90.39 28.91 -26.01
N VAL A 476 -91.16 27.87 -26.34
CA VAL A 476 -91.58 27.52 -27.70
C VAL A 476 -92.87 28.20 -28.16
N LYS A 477 -92.92 28.54 -29.46
CA LYS A 477 -94.06 29.20 -30.09
C LYS A 477 -94.17 28.81 -31.57
N ASN A 478 -95.35 28.33 -31.96
CA ASN A 478 -95.77 28.25 -33.34
C ASN A 478 -96.04 29.66 -33.90
N THR A 479 -95.84 29.84 -35.21
CA THR A 479 -96.22 31.09 -35.91
C THR A 479 -97.55 30.89 -36.64
N TYR A 480 -98.52 31.73 -36.32
CA TYR A 480 -99.84 31.74 -36.95
C TYR A 480 -100.06 33.05 -37.73
N TYR A 481 -100.92 32.99 -38.73
CA TYR A 481 -101.15 34.06 -39.71
C TYR A 481 -102.60 34.56 -39.61
N ALA A 482 -102.82 35.87 -39.61
CA ALA A 482 -104.15 36.44 -39.37
C ALA A 482 -105.12 36.13 -40.53
N ASP A 483 -106.24 35.48 -40.21
CA ASP A 483 -107.36 35.16 -41.10
C ASP A 483 -108.52 36.12 -40.76
N ALA A 484 -108.80 37.05 -41.66
CA ALA A 484 -109.69 38.19 -41.42
C ALA A 484 -111.09 38.01 -42.03
N ASP A 485 -111.22 37.16 -43.05
CA ASP A 485 -112.44 36.80 -43.76
C ASP A 485 -112.92 35.36 -43.47
N SER A 486 -112.18 34.63 -42.63
CA SER A 486 -112.47 33.28 -42.13
C SER A 486 -112.52 32.20 -43.22
N ASP A 487 -111.59 32.27 -44.19
CA ASP A 487 -111.52 31.33 -45.31
C ASP A 487 -110.60 30.11 -45.06
N GLY A 488 -109.77 30.18 -44.01
CA GLY A 488 -108.81 29.14 -43.63
C GLY A 488 -107.35 29.46 -43.94
N TYR A 489 -107.06 30.57 -44.63
CA TYR A 489 -105.70 31.02 -44.98
C TYR A 489 -105.37 32.37 -44.36
N GLY A 490 -104.12 32.55 -43.92
CA GLY A 490 -103.74 33.73 -43.15
C GLY A 490 -102.69 34.62 -43.81
N ASN A 491 -102.73 35.91 -43.48
CA ASN A 491 -101.86 36.93 -44.04
C ASN A 491 -100.41 36.82 -43.54
N VAL A 492 -99.47 36.52 -44.46
CA VAL A 492 -98.03 36.41 -44.20
C VAL A 492 -97.36 37.68 -43.65
N SER A 493 -98.01 38.84 -43.77
CA SER A 493 -97.54 40.13 -43.24
C SER A 493 -98.15 40.50 -41.87
N ASN A 494 -99.05 39.67 -41.33
CA ASN A 494 -99.67 39.87 -40.03
C ASN A 494 -99.65 38.56 -39.23
N THR A 495 -98.49 38.26 -38.65
CA THR A 495 -98.24 37.05 -37.87
C THR A 495 -98.34 37.29 -36.37
N THR A 496 -98.61 36.22 -35.63
CA THR A 496 -98.46 36.16 -34.17
C THR A 496 -97.76 34.87 -33.77
N SER A 497 -97.11 34.86 -32.62
CA SER A 497 -96.40 33.69 -32.10
C SER A 497 -97.00 33.26 -30.77
N ALA A 498 -97.59 32.07 -30.76
CA ALA A 498 -98.28 31.45 -29.62
C ALA A 498 -98.12 29.93 -29.69
N CYS A 499 -98.57 29.19 -28.68
CA CYS A 499 -98.45 27.73 -28.72
C CYS A 499 -99.70 27.00 -29.27
N SER A 500 -100.88 27.57 -29.03
CA SER A 500 -102.15 27.17 -29.64
C SER A 500 -102.70 28.29 -30.54
N VAL A 501 -103.53 27.92 -31.52
CA VAL A 501 -104.06 28.82 -32.57
C VAL A 501 -104.85 29.98 -31.96
N PRO A 502 -104.41 31.24 -32.10
CA PRO A 502 -105.18 32.38 -31.58
C PRO A 502 -106.44 32.66 -32.40
N SER A 503 -107.48 33.19 -31.76
CA SER A 503 -108.74 33.53 -32.43
C SER A 503 -108.52 34.56 -33.55
N GLY A 504 -108.95 34.23 -34.78
CA GLY A 504 -108.70 35.04 -35.98
C GLY A 504 -107.33 34.80 -36.63
N TYR A 505 -106.68 33.67 -36.35
CA TYR A 505 -105.42 33.26 -36.98
C TYR A 505 -105.48 31.78 -37.39
N VAL A 506 -104.63 31.37 -38.34
CA VAL A 506 -104.53 29.99 -38.86
C VAL A 506 -103.06 29.55 -39.03
N VAL A 507 -102.85 28.25 -39.27
CA VAL A 507 -101.53 27.64 -39.49
C VAL A 507 -101.06 27.72 -40.95
N ASP A 508 -101.99 27.57 -41.89
CA ASP A 508 -101.64 27.45 -43.32
C ASP A 508 -101.33 28.81 -43.97
N LYS A 509 -100.41 28.78 -44.93
CA LYS A 509 -99.80 29.93 -45.60
C LYS A 509 -99.68 29.68 -47.10
N THR A 510 -100.80 29.74 -47.82
CA THR A 510 -100.80 29.80 -49.29
C THR A 510 -101.21 31.18 -49.79
N LEU A 511 -100.67 31.58 -50.94
CA LEU A 511 -100.63 32.97 -51.41
C LEU A 511 -101.80 33.31 -52.35
N GLN A 512 -102.20 34.58 -52.30
CA GLN A 512 -102.35 35.40 -53.52
C GLN A 512 -101.41 36.61 -53.42
#